data_AF-A0A842Q6K0-F1
#
_entry.id   AF-A0A842Q6K0-F1
#
_cell.length_a   1.000
_cell.length_b   1.000
_cell.length_c   1.000
_cell.angle_alpha   90.00
_cell.angle_beta   90.00
_cell.angle_gamma   90.00
#
_symmetry.space_group_name_H-M   'P 1'
#
loop_
_entity.id
_entity.type
_entity.pdbx_description
1 polymer ?
#
loop_
_entity_poly.entity_id
_entity_poly.type
_entity_poly.pdbx_seq_one_letter_code
_entity_poly.pdbx_strand_id
1 'polypeptide(L)'
;MGLAKEYLENPAKKIFEWKTVSARVKSRDIAIFNQRLRLFGYDTLNELVGDFIVGKFPQVTEDRQIDTLIRNNQGNNINTLLEGMHNRDFYEKANLEDILRYYTTVKKLHPRTSRCLVSYFKRFRDTFFGDKVEELRGYSPSKKMWILEAFRKFGEYYHYKTGNDQCSDLVAKIIRRYGLNIGNSNHGRLYIVDNSFIDEKLRVLLEIQGHIGLTIKLGLFTGLREEEIIYIHNKEICNNLGGCKCEKLHVISKPNGMTIVMINWFRGHKKCYFTIMPSKIWQQFRSTPNFNNIDIQIAHKMTMKVSNLMYMYLRKLYYNIMCRVMKQHEADILAGRAKTVAAQHYILYELDKLTEDYMRAWETFKVNIFQ
;
A
#
# COMPACT_ATOMS: atom_id res chain seq x y z
N MET A 1 -10.19 -36.87 -69.16
CA MET A 1 -9.81 -38.11 -68.44
C MET A 1 -8.57 -37.85 -67.60
N GLY A 2 -8.72 -37.42 -66.35
CA GLY A 2 -7.55 -37.12 -65.50
C GLY A 2 -7.85 -36.74 -64.04
N LEU A 3 -9.07 -36.99 -63.55
CA LEU A 3 -9.47 -36.66 -62.17
C LEU A 3 -10.22 -37.82 -61.47
N ALA A 4 -10.12 -39.04 -62.02
CA ALA A 4 -10.85 -40.21 -61.52
C ALA A 4 -9.94 -41.44 -61.36
N LYS A 5 -8.67 -41.24 -60.98
CA LYS A 5 -7.71 -42.34 -60.78
C LYS A 5 -6.88 -42.26 -59.48
N GLU A 6 -7.29 -41.45 -58.52
CA GLU A 6 -6.63 -41.37 -57.19
C GLU A 6 -7.55 -41.73 -56.02
N TYR A 7 -8.70 -42.34 -56.28
CA TYR A 7 -9.66 -42.73 -55.24
C TYR A 7 -9.73 -44.25 -54.98
N LEU A 8 -8.76 -45.04 -55.44
CA LEU A 8 -8.85 -46.51 -55.36
C LEU A 8 -7.61 -47.25 -54.84
N GLU A 9 -6.72 -46.60 -54.08
CA GLU A 9 -5.65 -47.33 -53.38
C GLU A 9 -5.51 -46.88 -51.91
N ASN A 10 -5.87 -47.80 -51.00
CA ASN A 10 -5.64 -47.82 -49.55
C ASN A 10 -6.31 -46.75 -48.66
N PRO A 11 -7.40 -47.06 -47.92
CA PRO A 11 -7.97 -46.17 -46.89
C PRO A 11 -7.18 -46.15 -45.58
N ALA A 12 -5.89 -46.51 -45.59
CA ALA A 12 -5.07 -46.70 -44.40
C ALA A 12 -3.68 -46.07 -44.54
N LYS A 13 -3.62 -44.75 -44.79
CA LYS A 13 -2.47 -43.89 -44.49
C LYS A 13 -2.89 -42.43 -44.64
N LYS A 14 -3.72 -41.93 -43.72
CA LYS A 14 -3.63 -40.50 -43.37
C LYS A 14 -2.25 -40.33 -42.74
N ILE A 15 -1.29 -39.94 -43.57
CA ILE A 15 0.05 -39.55 -43.12
C ILE A 15 -0.18 -38.39 -42.16
N PHE A 16 0.01 -38.62 -40.86
CA PHE A 16 0.05 -37.53 -39.89
C PHE A 16 1.24 -36.65 -40.27
N GLU A 17 0.96 -35.49 -40.89
CA GLU A 17 1.98 -34.51 -41.23
C GLU A 17 2.45 -33.85 -39.92
N TRP A 18 3.56 -34.33 -39.36
CA TRP A 18 4.12 -33.78 -38.12
C TRP A 18 4.82 -32.45 -38.41
N LYS A 19 4.34 -31.36 -37.80
CA LYS A 19 5.00 -30.05 -37.83
C LYS A 19 5.60 -29.74 -36.47
N THR A 20 6.90 -29.47 -36.42
CA THR A 20 7.60 -29.10 -35.19
C THR A 20 7.30 -27.65 -34.83
N VAL A 21 6.64 -27.45 -33.69
CA VAL A 21 6.49 -26.13 -33.07
C VAL A 21 7.59 -25.98 -32.00
N SER A 22 8.67 -25.28 -32.33
CA SER A 22 9.81 -25.15 -31.42
C SER A 22 9.71 -23.88 -30.56
N ALA A 23 9.88 -24.04 -29.24
CA ALA A 23 10.08 -22.93 -28.31
C ALA A 23 11.43 -23.14 -27.58
N ARG A 24 12.22 -22.07 -27.44
CA ARG A 24 13.51 -22.13 -26.74
C ARG A 24 13.35 -21.66 -25.30
N VAL A 25 13.66 -22.53 -24.35
CA VAL A 25 13.71 -22.21 -22.92
C VAL A 25 15.18 -22.09 -22.51
N LYS A 26 15.53 -21.07 -21.72
CA LYS A 26 16.90 -20.94 -21.19
C LYS A 26 17.19 -22.09 -20.24
N SER A 27 18.40 -22.64 -20.26
CA SER A 27 18.74 -23.84 -19.46
C SER A 27 18.46 -23.67 -17.96
N ARG A 28 18.66 -22.46 -17.41
CA ARG A 28 18.37 -22.14 -15.99
C ARG A 28 16.87 -22.16 -15.64
N ASP A 29 16.01 -21.97 -16.63
CA ASP A 29 14.56 -21.87 -16.46
C ASP A 29 13.86 -23.22 -16.69
N ILE A 30 14.59 -24.26 -17.15
CA ILE A 30 14.06 -25.61 -17.41
C ILE A 30 13.46 -26.24 -16.15
N ALA A 31 14.12 -26.08 -14.99
CA ALA A 31 13.62 -26.62 -13.73
C ALA A 31 12.26 -25.99 -13.35
N ILE A 32 12.13 -24.68 -13.52
CA ILE A 32 10.89 -23.92 -13.25
C ILE A 32 9.81 -24.30 -14.25
N PHE A 33 10.17 -24.47 -15.52
CA PHE A 33 9.25 -24.88 -16.58
C PHE A 33 8.64 -26.25 -16.30
N ASN A 34 9.45 -27.25 -15.95
CA ASN A 34 8.99 -28.60 -15.60
C ASN A 34 8.13 -28.60 -14.34
N GLN A 35 8.49 -27.78 -13.34
CA GLN A 35 7.67 -27.60 -12.14
C GLN A 35 6.29 -27.03 -12.48
N ARG A 36 6.24 -26.03 -13.37
CA ARG A 36 4.96 -25.44 -13.81
C ARG A 36 4.11 -26.42 -14.61
N LEU A 37 4.71 -27.20 -15.53
CA LEU A 37 4.00 -28.28 -16.24
C LEU A 37 3.29 -29.23 -15.26
N ARG A 38 4.01 -29.69 -14.23
CA ARG A 38 3.46 -30.57 -13.20
C ARG A 38 2.36 -29.92 -12.36
N LEU A 39 2.44 -28.62 -12.10
CA LEU A 39 1.37 -27.88 -11.40
C LEU A 39 0.06 -27.85 -12.18
N PHE A 40 0.13 -27.93 -13.51
CA PHE A 40 -1.03 -28.06 -14.37
C PHE A 40 -1.45 -29.52 -14.60
N GLY A 41 -0.77 -30.48 -13.96
CA GLY A 41 -1.07 -31.91 -14.04
C GLY A 41 -0.44 -32.62 -15.23
N TYR A 42 0.60 -32.04 -15.86
CA TYR A 42 1.28 -32.61 -17.03
C TYR A 42 2.71 -33.02 -16.69
N ASP A 43 3.08 -34.22 -17.08
CA ASP A 43 4.45 -34.72 -16.93
C ASP A 43 5.32 -34.37 -18.15
N THR A 44 4.70 -34.17 -19.31
CA THR A 44 5.39 -33.77 -20.53
C THR A 44 4.71 -32.61 -21.27
N LEU A 45 5.49 -31.84 -22.02
CA LEU A 45 4.96 -30.79 -22.90
C LEU A 45 4.02 -31.36 -23.97
N ASN A 46 4.24 -32.60 -24.40
CA ASN A 46 3.41 -33.26 -25.41
C ASN A 46 1.98 -33.49 -24.89
N GLU A 47 1.82 -33.84 -23.61
CA GLU A 47 0.49 -33.99 -22.99
C GLU A 47 -0.25 -32.66 -22.94
N LEU A 48 0.43 -31.58 -22.51
CA LEU A 48 -0.14 -30.24 -22.49
C LEU A 48 -0.60 -29.79 -23.89
N VAL A 49 0.23 -30.03 -24.92
CA VAL A 49 -0.09 -29.68 -26.30
C VAL A 49 -1.26 -30.52 -26.82
N GLY A 50 -1.32 -31.81 -26.48
CA GLY A 50 -2.43 -32.69 -26.82
C GLY A 50 -3.76 -32.19 -26.25
N ASP A 51 -3.80 -31.88 -24.95
CA ASP A 51 -5.02 -31.41 -24.29
C ASP A 51 -5.43 -30.00 -24.74
N PHE A 52 -4.46 -29.13 -25.06
CA PHE A 52 -4.73 -27.82 -25.64
C PHE A 52 -5.39 -27.90 -27.01
N ILE A 53 -4.94 -28.80 -27.89
CA ILE A 53 -5.52 -29.01 -29.22
C ILE A 53 -6.96 -29.53 -29.13
N VAL A 54 -7.26 -30.37 -28.14
CA VAL A 54 -8.60 -30.96 -27.92
C VAL A 54 -9.54 -30.00 -27.14
N GLY A 55 -9.09 -28.77 -26.83
CA GLY A 55 -9.87 -27.77 -26.11
C GLY A 55 -10.09 -28.09 -24.62
N LYS A 56 -9.33 -29.07 -24.08
CA LYS A 56 -9.33 -29.48 -22.67
C LYS A 56 -8.22 -28.78 -21.90
N PHE A 57 -7.97 -27.51 -22.19
CA PHE A 57 -7.04 -26.76 -21.36
C PHE A 57 -7.62 -26.66 -19.94
N PRO A 58 -6.87 -27.00 -18.88
CA PRO A 58 -7.43 -27.09 -17.55
C PRO A 58 -7.90 -25.70 -17.15
N GLN A 59 -9.21 -25.53 -16.98
CA GLN A 59 -9.71 -24.50 -16.09
C GLN A 59 -9.24 -24.93 -14.71
N VAL A 60 -8.12 -24.36 -14.26
CA VAL A 60 -7.63 -24.65 -12.95
C VAL A 60 -8.57 -23.99 -11.95
N THR A 61 -9.53 -24.76 -11.46
CA THR A 61 -10.21 -24.42 -10.22
C THR A 61 -9.17 -24.49 -9.10
N GLU A 62 -9.17 -23.49 -8.23
CA GLU A 62 -8.16 -23.31 -7.17
C GLU A 62 -7.98 -24.60 -6.32
N ASP A 63 -9.04 -25.39 -6.18
CA ASP A 63 -9.06 -26.67 -5.45
C ASP A 63 -8.16 -27.76 -6.06
N ARG A 64 -8.15 -27.91 -7.40
CA ARG A 64 -7.31 -28.91 -8.07
C ARG A 64 -5.82 -28.57 -7.98
N GLN A 65 -5.50 -27.28 -7.99
CA GLN A 65 -4.13 -26.80 -7.81
C GLN A 65 -3.60 -27.12 -6.41
N ILE A 66 -4.46 -27.00 -5.39
CA ILE A 66 -4.17 -27.38 -4.00
C ILE A 66 -3.94 -28.90 -3.89
N ASP A 67 -4.81 -29.72 -4.47
CA ASP A 67 -4.69 -31.18 -4.42
C ASP A 67 -3.47 -31.71 -5.19
N THR A 68 -3.12 -31.07 -6.30
CA THR A 68 -1.98 -31.47 -7.14
C THR A 68 -0.65 -31.05 -6.49
N LEU A 69 -0.63 -29.90 -5.79
CA LEU A 69 0.47 -29.51 -4.91
C LEU A 69 0.65 -30.50 -3.76
N ILE A 70 -0.45 -31.02 -3.19
CA ILE A 70 -0.40 -32.03 -2.11
C ILE A 70 0.14 -33.37 -2.63
N ARG A 71 -0.26 -33.83 -3.83
CA ARG A 71 0.14 -35.13 -4.39
C ARG A 71 1.57 -35.16 -4.95
N ASN A 72 2.01 -34.12 -5.67
CA ASN A 72 3.35 -34.11 -6.29
C ASN A 72 4.49 -34.05 -5.27
N ASN A 73 4.20 -33.69 -4.01
CA ASN A 73 5.16 -33.65 -2.92
C ASN A 73 5.49 -35.02 -2.31
N GLN A 74 4.82 -36.11 -2.72
CA GLN A 74 5.14 -37.47 -2.25
C GLN A 74 6.29 -38.13 -3.03
N GLY A 75 6.69 -37.61 -4.18
CA GLY A 75 7.63 -38.28 -5.11
C GLY A 75 9.07 -37.76 -5.13
N ASN A 76 9.37 -36.59 -4.56
CA ASN A 76 10.71 -35.99 -4.62
C ASN A 76 11.11 -35.43 -3.24
N ASN A 77 12.18 -35.97 -2.65
CA ASN A 77 12.80 -35.56 -1.38
C ASN A 77 13.34 -34.12 -1.38
N ILE A 78 12.49 -33.12 -1.55
CA ILE A 78 12.81 -31.69 -1.36
C ILE A 78 11.92 -31.17 -0.23
N ASN A 79 12.47 -31.16 0.98
CA ASN A 79 11.84 -30.61 2.18
C ASN A 79 11.47 -29.13 1.95
N THR A 80 10.18 -28.87 1.66
CA THR A 80 9.63 -27.52 1.50
C THR A 80 8.29 -27.41 2.22
N LEU A 81 8.24 -26.58 3.27
CA LEU A 81 7.18 -25.81 3.97
C LEU A 81 5.69 -26.24 3.99
N LEU A 82 5.28 -27.23 3.22
CA LEU A 82 3.90 -27.72 3.07
C LEU A 82 3.83 -29.23 3.37
N GLU A 83 4.69 -29.71 4.28
CA GLU A 83 4.40 -30.95 4.99
C GLU A 83 3.13 -30.74 5.83
N GLY A 84 2.10 -31.52 5.50
CA GLY A 84 0.85 -31.56 6.24
C GLY A 84 1.09 -31.80 7.73
N MET A 85 0.31 -31.10 8.56
CA MET A 85 0.18 -31.26 10.01
C MET A 85 1.42 -31.09 10.90
N HIS A 86 2.67 -31.12 10.40
CA HIS A 86 3.85 -31.19 11.28
C HIS A 86 4.95 -30.13 11.10
N ASN A 87 4.91 -29.25 10.09
CA ASN A 87 5.93 -28.19 9.98
C ASN A 87 5.41 -26.82 10.45
N ARG A 88 4.98 -26.74 11.72
CA ARG A 88 4.60 -25.46 12.36
C ARG A 88 5.80 -24.56 12.65
N ASP A 89 7.00 -25.13 12.57
CA ASP A 89 8.25 -24.50 12.96
C ASP A 89 8.50 -23.16 12.26
N PHE A 90 8.13 -23.02 10.98
CA PHE A 90 8.47 -21.82 10.21
C PHE A 90 7.83 -20.53 10.78
N TYR A 91 6.66 -20.64 11.45
CA TYR A 91 6.02 -19.50 12.12
C TYR A 91 6.09 -19.58 13.65
N GLU A 92 6.13 -20.78 14.24
CA GLU A 92 6.24 -20.96 15.69
C GLU A 92 7.63 -20.59 16.21
N LYS A 93 8.69 -20.96 15.48
CA LYS A 93 10.09 -20.65 15.81
C LYS A 93 10.58 -19.35 15.16
N ALA A 94 9.68 -18.58 14.55
CA ALA A 94 10.03 -17.31 13.95
C ALA A 94 10.63 -16.35 15.00
N ASN A 95 11.86 -15.89 14.76
CA ASN A 95 12.54 -14.95 15.66
C ASN A 95 11.88 -13.57 15.60
N LEU A 96 11.15 -13.21 16.65
CA LEU A 96 10.38 -11.97 16.73
C LEU A 96 11.25 -10.71 16.78
N GLU A 97 12.46 -10.80 17.35
CA GLU A 97 13.41 -9.68 17.39
C GLU A 97 14.00 -9.42 16.00
N ASP A 98 14.28 -10.49 15.26
CA ASP A 98 14.76 -10.40 13.88
C ASP A 98 13.68 -9.81 12.96
N ILE A 99 12.43 -10.22 13.13
CA ILE A 99 11.27 -9.60 12.44
C ILE A 99 11.17 -8.11 12.78
N LEU A 100 11.29 -7.75 14.06
CA LEU A 100 11.23 -6.34 14.49
C LEU A 100 12.36 -5.52 13.86
N ARG A 101 13.57 -6.09 13.80
CA ARG A 101 14.73 -5.49 13.15
C ARG A 101 14.45 -5.28 11.67
N TYR A 102 14.00 -6.31 10.95
CA TYR A 102 13.63 -6.20 9.54
C TYR A 102 12.60 -5.08 9.29
N TYR A 103 11.55 -4.99 10.12
CA TYR A 103 10.54 -3.93 9.97
C TYR A 103 11.10 -2.52 10.19
N THR A 104 12.00 -2.35 11.16
CA THR A 104 12.55 -1.04 11.51
C THR A 104 13.70 -0.62 10.61
N THR A 105 14.57 -1.53 10.20
CA THR A 105 15.79 -1.21 9.43
C THR A 105 15.60 -1.35 7.93
N VAL A 106 15.02 -2.47 7.47
CA VAL A 106 14.87 -2.77 6.04
C VAL A 106 13.61 -2.10 5.49
N LYS A 107 12.46 -2.30 6.14
CA LYS A 107 11.19 -1.69 5.72
C LYS A 107 11.01 -0.26 6.20
N LYS A 108 11.86 0.22 7.13
CA LYS A 108 11.81 1.58 7.70
C LYS A 108 10.42 1.96 8.21
N LEU A 109 9.70 0.98 8.78
CA LEU A 109 8.40 1.21 9.39
C LEU A 109 8.56 1.96 10.71
N HIS A 110 7.54 2.73 11.09
CA HIS A 110 7.59 3.48 12.34
C HIS A 110 7.77 2.52 13.54
N PRO A 111 8.59 2.83 14.56
CA PRO A 111 8.91 1.89 15.64
C PRO A 111 7.67 1.35 16.37
N ARG A 112 6.68 2.21 16.63
CA ARG A 112 5.41 1.80 17.24
C ARG A 112 4.64 0.82 16.36
N THR A 113 4.57 1.10 15.06
CA THR A 113 3.89 0.24 14.08
C THR A 113 4.57 -1.12 14.00
N SER A 114 5.90 -1.13 13.95
CA SER A 114 6.70 -2.36 13.91
C SER A 114 6.43 -3.25 15.13
N ARG A 115 6.43 -2.67 16.34
CA ARG A 115 6.07 -3.40 17.58
C ARG A 115 4.64 -3.92 17.56
N CYS A 116 3.69 -3.12 17.07
CA CYS A 116 2.31 -3.56 16.92
C CYS A 116 2.23 -4.76 15.97
N LEU A 117 2.82 -4.69 14.77
CA LEU A 117 2.80 -5.79 13.80
C LEU A 117 3.39 -7.09 14.37
N VAL A 118 4.53 -7.01 15.05
CA VAL A 118 5.14 -8.17 15.73
C VAL A 118 4.22 -8.71 16.82
N SER A 119 3.59 -7.84 17.61
CA SER A 119 2.66 -8.25 18.66
C SER A 119 1.41 -8.94 18.09
N TYR A 120 0.85 -8.44 16.99
CA TYR A 120 -0.29 -9.05 16.31
C TYR A 120 0.09 -10.41 15.71
N PHE A 121 1.25 -10.49 15.04
CA PHE A 121 1.76 -11.76 14.54
C PHE A 121 1.92 -12.78 15.67
N LYS A 122 2.65 -12.44 16.74
CA LYS A 122 2.86 -13.30 17.92
C LYS A 122 1.54 -13.83 18.50
N ARG A 123 0.53 -12.97 18.62
CA ARG A 123 -0.76 -13.31 19.24
C ARG A 123 -1.63 -14.20 18.37
N PHE A 124 -1.59 -14.02 17.06
CA PHE A 124 -2.56 -14.64 16.15
C PHE A 124 -1.98 -15.72 15.25
N ARG A 125 -0.67 -16.00 15.30
CA ARG A 125 -0.01 -16.94 14.38
C ARG A 125 -0.61 -18.34 14.39
N ASP A 126 -0.94 -18.86 15.56
CA ASP A 126 -1.52 -20.19 15.73
C ASP A 126 -2.98 -20.22 15.22
N THR A 127 -3.72 -19.11 15.42
CA THR A 127 -5.08 -18.98 14.89
C THR A 127 -5.09 -18.82 13.37
N PHE A 128 -4.14 -18.08 12.80
CA PHE A 128 -4.13 -17.73 11.38
C PHE A 128 -3.60 -18.86 10.50
N PHE A 129 -2.59 -19.61 10.95
CA PHE A 129 -2.04 -20.76 10.23
C PHE A 129 -2.62 -22.10 10.69
N GLY A 130 -3.41 -22.13 11.77
CA GLY A 130 -4.08 -23.34 12.28
C GLY A 130 -5.54 -23.46 11.82
N ASP A 131 -6.28 -24.38 12.44
CA ASP A 131 -7.64 -24.74 11.99
C ASP A 131 -8.73 -23.71 12.34
N LYS A 132 -8.38 -22.72 13.18
CA LYS A 132 -9.31 -21.73 13.74
C LYS A 132 -9.33 -20.39 13.01
N VAL A 133 -8.84 -20.33 11.76
CA VAL A 133 -8.74 -19.07 10.99
C VAL A 133 -10.06 -18.34 10.89
N GLU A 134 -11.17 -19.08 10.80
CA GLU A 134 -12.50 -18.51 10.66
C GLU A 134 -12.94 -17.64 11.85
N GLU A 135 -12.41 -17.90 13.04
CA GLU A 135 -12.67 -17.08 14.24
C GLU A 135 -12.22 -15.63 14.03
N LEU A 136 -11.24 -15.40 13.14
CA LEU A 136 -10.74 -14.06 12.83
C LEU A 136 -11.82 -13.17 12.18
N ARG A 137 -12.88 -13.76 11.61
CA ARG A 137 -14.02 -13.02 11.04
C ARG A 137 -14.78 -12.21 12.09
N GLY A 138 -14.85 -12.71 13.32
CA GLY A 138 -15.58 -12.09 14.43
C GLY A 138 -14.93 -10.82 15.00
N TYR A 139 -13.68 -10.51 14.65
CA TYR A 139 -13.04 -9.27 15.08
C TYR A 139 -13.54 -8.04 14.31
N SER A 140 -13.53 -6.89 14.99
CA SER A 140 -13.84 -5.60 14.38
C SER A 140 -12.94 -5.32 13.17
N PRO A 141 -13.43 -4.59 12.14
CA PRO A 141 -12.66 -4.33 10.92
C PRO A 141 -11.26 -3.74 11.17
N SER A 142 -11.16 -2.80 12.13
CA SER A 142 -9.87 -2.20 12.52
C SER A 142 -8.88 -3.24 13.06
N LYS A 143 -9.34 -4.11 13.96
CA LYS A 143 -8.49 -5.15 14.56
C LYS A 143 -8.11 -6.22 13.54
N LYS A 144 -9.08 -6.68 12.75
CA LYS A 144 -8.88 -7.68 11.68
C LYS A 144 -7.81 -7.22 10.70
N MET A 145 -7.85 -5.96 10.32
CA MET A 145 -6.86 -5.44 9.40
C MET A 145 -5.43 -5.42 9.98
N TRP A 146 -5.24 -5.03 11.25
CA TRP A 146 -3.92 -5.15 11.90
C TRP A 146 -3.41 -6.60 11.95
N ILE A 147 -4.32 -7.57 12.17
CA ILE A 147 -4.01 -8.99 12.09
C ILE A 147 -3.53 -9.33 10.68
N LEU A 148 -4.33 -9.05 9.65
CA LEU A 148 -4.00 -9.39 8.26
C LEU A 148 -2.68 -8.79 7.81
N GLU A 149 -2.42 -7.55 8.19
CA GLU A 149 -1.19 -6.90 7.81
C GLU A 149 0.04 -7.50 8.49
N ALA A 150 -0.08 -7.87 9.76
CA ALA A 150 0.99 -8.58 10.46
C ALA A 150 1.40 -9.86 9.71
N PHE A 151 0.42 -10.59 9.15
CA PHE A 151 0.70 -11.80 8.34
C PHE A 151 1.26 -11.48 6.96
N ARG A 152 0.77 -10.46 6.26
CA ARG A 152 1.36 -10.03 4.99
C ARG A 152 2.82 -9.63 5.15
N LYS A 153 3.11 -8.83 6.19
CA LYS A 153 4.47 -8.39 6.50
C LYS A 153 5.36 -9.54 6.97
N PHE A 154 4.79 -10.54 7.65
CA PHE A 154 5.51 -11.77 7.95
C PHE A 154 5.87 -12.54 6.67
N GLY A 155 4.95 -12.67 5.71
CA GLY A 155 5.25 -13.26 4.40
C GLY A 155 6.38 -12.54 3.65
N GLU A 156 6.35 -11.20 3.63
CA GLU A 156 7.42 -10.38 3.07
C GLU A 156 8.77 -10.58 3.79
N TYR A 157 8.76 -10.69 5.12
CA TYR A 157 9.94 -10.99 5.92
C TYR A 157 10.48 -12.39 5.61
N TYR A 158 9.60 -13.38 5.52
CA TYR A 158 9.96 -14.76 5.26
C TYR A 158 10.64 -14.88 3.89
N HIS A 159 10.08 -14.22 2.87
CA HIS A 159 10.68 -14.13 1.55
C HIS A 159 12.05 -13.44 1.59
N TYR A 160 12.19 -12.33 2.30
CA TYR A 160 13.48 -11.65 2.48
C TYR A 160 14.53 -12.57 3.11
N LYS A 161 14.16 -13.38 4.09
CA LYS A 161 15.08 -14.25 4.84
C LYS A 161 15.46 -15.52 4.09
N THR A 162 14.55 -16.07 3.28
CA THR A 162 14.70 -17.41 2.69
C THR A 162 14.77 -17.41 1.16
N GLY A 163 14.47 -16.29 0.51
CA GLY A 163 14.29 -16.19 -0.94
C GLY A 163 13.02 -16.86 -1.46
N ASN A 164 12.17 -17.42 -0.59
CA ASN A 164 11.00 -18.22 -0.95
C ASN A 164 9.69 -17.43 -0.72
N ASP A 165 8.90 -17.26 -1.77
CA ASP A 165 7.63 -16.53 -1.77
C ASP A 165 6.41 -17.36 -1.30
N GLN A 166 6.57 -18.67 -1.09
CA GLN A 166 5.50 -19.58 -0.66
C GLN A 166 4.75 -19.11 0.59
N CYS A 167 5.43 -18.47 1.55
CA CYS A 167 4.76 -17.94 2.75
C CYS A 167 3.84 -16.76 2.42
N SER A 168 4.25 -15.87 1.51
CA SER A 168 3.40 -14.76 1.05
C SER A 168 2.18 -15.27 0.29
N ASP A 169 2.37 -16.27 -0.57
CA ASP A 169 1.29 -16.93 -1.30
C ASP A 169 0.31 -17.63 -0.36
N LEU A 170 0.82 -18.36 0.64
CA LEU A 170 0.00 -19.01 1.66
C LEU A 170 -0.86 -17.99 2.42
N VAL A 171 -0.26 -16.90 2.88
CA VAL A 171 -0.99 -15.81 3.56
C VAL A 171 -2.08 -15.24 2.65
N ALA A 172 -1.77 -14.98 1.38
CA ALA A 172 -2.75 -14.46 0.42
C ALA A 172 -3.92 -15.44 0.22
N LYS A 173 -3.63 -16.74 0.07
CA LYS A 173 -4.65 -17.79 -0.10
C LYS A 173 -5.55 -17.92 1.13
N ILE A 174 -4.98 -17.93 2.34
CA ILE A 174 -5.75 -17.98 3.59
C ILE A 174 -6.71 -16.78 3.68
N ILE A 175 -6.23 -15.56 3.39
CA ILE A 175 -7.05 -14.35 3.44
C ILE A 175 -8.23 -14.44 2.46
N ARG A 176 -8.00 -14.95 1.24
CA ARG A 176 -9.04 -15.12 0.22
C ARG A 176 -10.05 -16.19 0.64
N ARG A 177 -9.58 -17.38 1.00
CA ARG A 177 -10.41 -18.55 1.38
C ARG A 177 -11.41 -18.21 2.48
N TYR A 178 -10.97 -17.51 3.52
CA TYR A 178 -11.82 -17.18 4.67
C TYR A 178 -12.49 -15.80 4.55
N GLY A 179 -12.37 -15.13 3.40
CA GLY A 179 -13.00 -13.82 3.18
C GLY A 179 -12.57 -12.75 4.19
N LEU A 180 -11.35 -12.82 4.73
CA LEU A 180 -10.94 -11.98 5.86
C LEU A 180 -10.82 -10.50 5.50
N ASN A 181 -10.74 -10.17 4.21
CA ASN A 181 -10.74 -8.79 3.73
C ASN A 181 -12.13 -8.14 3.71
N ILE A 182 -13.22 -8.90 3.87
CA ILE A 182 -14.59 -8.37 3.83
C ILE A 182 -14.76 -7.34 4.97
N GLY A 183 -15.15 -6.12 4.60
CA GLY A 183 -15.33 -4.99 5.52
C GLY A 183 -14.06 -4.20 5.85
N ASN A 184 -12.88 -4.59 5.36
CA ASN A 184 -11.66 -3.79 5.52
C ASN A 184 -11.64 -2.64 4.51
N SER A 185 -11.72 -1.40 5.00
CA SER A 185 -11.58 -0.21 4.15
C SER A 185 -10.12 0.28 4.12
N ASN A 186 -9.75 1.00 3.05
CA ASN A 186 -8.44 1.65 2.94
C ASN A 186 -8.13 2.61 4.09
N HIS A 187 -9.15 3.07 4.82
CA HIS A 187 -9.00 3.82 6.08
C HIS A 187 -8.07 3.13 7.06
N GLY A 188 -8.17 1.81 7.11
CA GLY A 188 -7.34 1.03 7.99
C GLY A 188 -5.88 0.98 7.50
N ARG A 189 -5.64 0.76 6.19
CA ARG A 189 -4.27 0.64 5.63
C ARG A 189 -3.43 1.90 5.85
N LEU A 190 -4.08 3.04 6.00
CA LEU A 190 -3.44 4.30 6.44
C LEU A 190 -2.84 4.24 7.85
N TYR A 191 -3.32 3.37 8.75
CA TYR A 191 -2.73 3.17 10.08
C TYR A 191 -1.55 2.21 10.09
N ILE A 192 -1.44 1.40 9.05
CA ILE A 192 -0.39 0.40 8.89
C ILE A 192 0.93 1.03 8.42
N VAL A 193 0.88 2.25 7.88
CA VAL A 193 2.07 3.08 7.56
C VAL A 193 3.05 2.34 6.64
N ASP A 194 2.56 1.68 5.60
CA ASP A 194 3.41 1.06 4.59
C ASP A 194 3.86 2.10 3.56
N ASN A 195 5.17 2.26 3.35
CA ASN A 195 5.70 3.22 2.38
C ASN A 195 5.23 2.91 0.96
N SER A 196 5.11 1.63 0.59
CA SER A 196 4.67 1.26 -0.76
C SER A 196 3.22 1.68 -1.03
N PHE A 197 2.37 1.60 -0.01
CA PHE A 197 0.99 2.09 -0.07
C PHE A 197 0.97 3.62 -0.18
N ILE A 198 1.80 4.33 0.59
CA ILE A 198 1.90 5.78 0.52
C ILE A 198 2.36 6.22 -0.88
N ASP A 199 3.41 5.61 -1.43
CA ASP A 199 3.94 5.87 -2.77
C ASP A 199 2.85 5.67 -3.85
N GLU A 200 2.15 4.54 -3.81
CA GLU A 200 1.07 4.24 -4.77
C GLU A 200 -0.02 5.32 -4.74
N LYS A 201 -0.45 5.73 -3.52
CA LYS A 201 -1.49 6.75 -3.37
C LYS A 201 -1.01 8.13 -3.77
N LEU A 202 0.21 8.52 -3.43
CA LEU A 202 0.77 9.81 -3.81
C LEU A 202 0.88 9.96 -5.32
N ARG A 203 1.37 8.93 -6.02
CA ARG A 203 1.47 8.96 -7.49
C ARG A 203 0.12 9.27 -8.13
N VAL A 204 -0.90 8.49 -7.77
CA VAL A 204 -2.24 8.60 -8.36
C VAL A 204 -2.92 9.92 -8.00
N LEU A 205 -2.71 10.44 -6.78
CA LEU A 205 -3.32 11.69 -6.33
C LEU A 205 -2.64 12.92 -6.94
N LEU A 206 -1.32 12.90 -7.11
CA LEU A 206 -0.55 14.03 -7.65
C LEU A 206 -0.64 14.15 -9.19
N GLU A 207 -1.07 13.09 -9.87
CA GLU A 207 -1.39 13.12 -11.31
C GLU A 207 -2.59 14.01 -11.63
N ILE A 208 -3.50 14.23 -10.66
CA ILE A 208 -4.71 15.04 -10.86
C ILE A 208 -4.33 16.51 -11.00
N GLN A 209 -4.61 17.08 -12.18
CA GLN A 209 -4.30 18.47 -12.51
C GLN A 209 -5.53 19.41 -12.35
N GLY A 210 -5.28 20.71 -12.53
CA GLY A 210 -6.30 21.75 -12.53
C GLY A 210 -6.82 22.12 -11.13
N HIS A 211 -7.97 22.79 -11.09
CA HIS A 211 -8.56 23.31 -9.85
C HIS A 211 -8.78 22.21 -8.80
N ILE A 212 -9.33 21.07 -9.21
CA ILE A 212 -9.53 19.92 -8.31
C ILE A 212 -8.19 19.36 -7.81
N GLY A 213 -7.19 19.30 -8.68
CA GLY A 213 -5.82 18.92 -8.33
C GLY A 213 -5.23 19.82 -7.26
N LEU A 214 -5.41 21.14 -7.37
CA LEU A 214 -4.99 22.10 -6.35
C LEU A 214 -5.67 21.82 -5.00
N THR A 215 -6.99 21.59 -4.98
CA THR A 215 -7.71 21.20 -3.74
C THR A 215 -7.12 19.94 -3.11
N ILE A 216 -6.85 18.90 -3.91
CA ILE A 216 -6.24 17.65 -3.42
C ILE A 216 -4.83 17.90 -2.87
N LYS A 217 -4.01 18.69 -3.57
CA LYS A 217 -2.67 19.11 -3.12
C LYS A 217 -2.75 19.87 -1.79
N LEU A 218 -3.75 20.72 -1.57
CA LEU A 218 -3.94 21.43 -0.30
C LEU A 218 -4.20 20.44 0.84
N GLY A 219 -5.11 19.47 0.67
CA GLY A 219 -5.33 18.43 1.67
C GLY A 219 -4.09 17.59 1.96
N LEU A 220 -3.32 17.27 0.92
CA LEU A 220 -2.07 16.49 1.01
C LEU A 220 -0.94 17.24 1.70
N PHE A 221 -0.67 18.49 1.30
CA PHE A 221 0.50 19.25 1.75
C PHE A 221 0.29 19.95 3.09
N THR A 222 -0.94 20.32 3.42
CA THR A 222 -1.20 21.06 4.66
C THR A 222 -1.63 20.15 5.81
N GLY A 223 -2.17 18.97 5.46
CA GLY A 223 -2.85 18.09 6.39
C GLY A 223 -4.06 18.74 7.07
N LEU A 224 -4.56 19.89 6.63
CA LEU A 224 -5.67 20.59 7.26
C LEU A 224 -7.00 19.85 7.10
N ARG A 225 -7.94 20.10 8.02
CA ARG A 225 -9.34 19.66 7.90
C ARG A 225 -10.06 20.49 6.85
N GLU A 226 -11.15 19.97 6.32
CA GLU A 226 -11.93 20.62 5.27
C GLU A 226 -12.34 22.05 5.64
N GLU A 227 -12.92 22.22 6.83
CA GLU A 227 -13.28 23.55 7.35
C GLU A 227 -12.05 24.44 7.61
N GLU A 228 -10.90 23.85 7.99
CA GLU A 228 -9.67 24.61 8.24
C GLU A 228 -9.15 25.20 6.92
N ILE A 229 -9.24 24.45 5.82
CA ILE A 229 -8.86 24.91 4.47
C ILE A 229 -9.77 26.06 4.02
N ILE A 230 -11.09 25.91 4.17
CA ILE A 230 -12.04 26.98 3.81
C ILE A 230 -11.80 28.23 4.67
N TYR A 231 -11.55 28.05 5.97
CA TYR A 231 -11.25 29.14 6.87
C TYR A 231 -10.02 29.92 6.41
N ILE A 232 -8.90 29.26 6.13
CA ILE A 232 -7.67 29.96 5.72
C ILE A 232 -7.77 30.61 4.34
N HIS A 233 -8.66 30.12 3.47
CA HIS A 233 -8.92 30.78 2.19
C HIS A 233 -9.63 32.12 2.39
N ASN A 234 -10.65 32.15 3.23
CA ASN A 234 -11.54 33.30 3.33
C ASN A 234 -11.08 34.31 4.39
N LYS A 235 -10.20 33.91 5.30
CA LYS A 235 -9.70 34.79 6.35
C LYS A 235 -8.68 35.79 5.78
N GLU A 236 -8.80 37.03 6.24
CA GLU A 236 -7.88 38.12 5.91
C GLU A 236 -6.46 37.83 6.41
N ILE A 237 -5.47 38.37 5.68
CA ILE A 237 -4.05 38.27 6.03
C ILE A 237 -3.64 39.56 6.77
N CYS A 238 -2.86 39.39 7.83
CA CYS A 238 -2.23 40.48 8.55
C CYS A 238 -1.00 40.97 7.77
N ASN A 239 -0.86 42.29 7.65
CA ASN A 239 0.31 42.90 7.03
C ASN A 239 1.55 42.92 7.95
N ASN A 240 1.39 42.59 9.24
CA ASN A 240 2.51 42.49 10.17
C ASN A 240 3.13 41.09 10.08
N LEU A 241 4.44 41.03 9.83
CA LEU A 241 5.21 39.79 9.58
C LEU A 241 5.33 38.85 10.79
N GLY A 242 4.83 39.25 11.96
CA GLY A 242 4.79 38.44 13.18
C GLY A 242 4.58 39.31 14.43
N GLY A 243 4.17 38.70 15.54
CA GLY A 243 4.14 39.36 16.87
C GLY A 243 2.90 40.18 17.20
N CYS A 244 1.91 40.31 16.31
CA CYS A 244 0.65 40.97 16.65
C CYS A 244 -0.43 39.95 17.06
N LYS A 245 -1.29 40.34 18.02
CA LYS A 245 -2.35 39.48 18.58
C LYS A 245 -3.68 39.60 17.81
N CYS A 246 -3.65 39.97 16.52
CA CYS A 246 -4.87 40.12 15.74
C CYS A 246 -5.45 38.75 15.33
N GLU A 247 -6.74 38.75 15.00
CA GLU A 247 -7.42 37.53 14.52
C GLU A 247 -7.12 37.17 13.05
N LYS A 248 -6.36 37.99 12.32
CA LYS A 248 -6.00 37.74 10.92
C LYS A 248 -4.91 36.67 10.82
N LEU A 249 -4.81 36.04 9.65
CA LEU A 249 -3.75 35.07 9.37
C LEU A 249 -2.39 35.77 9.32
N HIS A 250 -1.37 35.16 9.90
CA HIS A 250 0.01 35.61 9.70
C HIS A 250 0.72 34.64 8.77
N VAL A 251 1.30 35.17 7.71
CA VAL A 251 1.92 34.37 6.66
C VAL A 251 3.40 34.71 6.63
N ILE A 252 4.24 33.69 6.82
CA ILE A 252 5.70 33.83 6.82
C ILE A 252 6.23 33.05 5.63
N SER A 253 6.81 33.76 4.67
CA SER A 253 7.54 33.14 3.55
C SER A 253 8.97 32.86 3.96
N LYS A 254 9.44 31.64 3.70
CA LYS A 254 10.79 31.19 4.00
C LYS A 254 11.64 31.15 2.71
N PRO A 255 12.96 31.41 2.79
CA PRO A 255 13.83 31.40 1.61
C PRO A 255 13.87 30.06 0.86
N ASN A 256 13.58 28.95 1.54
CA ASN A 256 13.52 27.61 0.97
C ASN A 256 12.24 27.34 0.15
N GLY A 257 11.45 28.36 -0.20
CA GLY A 257 10.25 28.22 -1.03
C GLY A 257 9.03 27.67 -0.29
N MET A 258 9.06 27.67 1.04
CA MET A 258 7.96 27.26 1.91
C MET A 258 7.23 28.47 2.49
N THR A 259 5.92 28.33 2.65
CA THR A 259 5.07 29.30 3.34
C THR A 259 4.50 28.67 4.60
N ILE A 260 4.64 29.39 5.71
CA ILE A 260 4.07 29.05 7.01
C ILE A 260 2.84 29.94 7.22
N VAL A 261 1.69 29.32 7.48
CA VAL A 261 0.44 30.03 7.72
C VAL A 261 0.04 29.81 9.17
N MET A 262 0.06 30.89 9.94
CA MET A 262 -0.40 30.95 11.33
C MET A 262 -1.93 31.09 11.35
N ILE A 263 -2.60 30.09 11.92
CA ILE A 263 -4.06 29.93 11.87
C ILE A 263 -4.70 30.22 13.22
N ASN A 264 -4.13 29.67 14.30
CA ASN A 264 -4.64 29.77 15.68
C ASN A 264 -6.17 29.57 15.81
N TRP A 265 -6.72 28.58 15.11
CA TRP A 265 -8.15 28.28 15.13
C TRP A 265 -8.44 27.11 16.08
N PHE A 266 -9.35 27.34 17.04
CA PHE A 266 -9.71 26.38 18.08
C PHE A 266 -11.22 26.07 18.03
N ARG A 267 -11.59 24.80 17.90
CA ARG A 267 -12.97 24.31 17.91
C ARG A 267 -13.11 23.18 18.92
N GLY A 268 -13.54 23.52 20.14
CA GLY A 268 -13.58 22.59 21.27
C GLY A 268 -12.18 22.04 21.56
N HIS A 269 -12.03 20.71 21.52
CA HIS A 269 -10.72 20.06 21.72
C HIS A 269 -9.82 20.07 20.46
N LYS A 270 -10.34 20.46 19.29
CA LYS A 270 -9.57 20.49 18.04
C LYS A 270 -8.84 21.83 17.95
N LYS A 271 -7.52 21.77 17.82
CA LYS A 271 -6.68 22.97 17.73
C LYS A 271 -5.85 22.94 16.45
N CYS A 272 -5.79 24.06 15.75
CA CYS A 272 -4.96 24.25 14.57
C CYS A 272 -4.13 25.52 14.76
N TYR A 273 -2.82 25.35 14.99
CA TYR A 273 -1.94 26.48 15.30
C TYR A 273 -1.36 27.10 14.04
N PHE A 274 -0.72 26.28 13.21
CA PHE A 274 -0.17 26.69 11.93
C PHE A 274 -0.07 25.48 10.99
N THR A 275 0.13 25.77 9.71
CA THR A 275 0.47 24.77 8.69
C THR A 275 1.65 25.24 7.86
N ILE A 276 2.27 24.31 7.13
CA ILE A 276 3.39 24.54 6.23
C ILE A 276 2.98 24.01 4.86
N MET A 277 3.25 24.76 3.80
CA MET A 277 3.04 24.31 2.42
C MET A 277 3.97 25.05 1.45
N PRO A 278 4.18 24.53 0.23
CA PRO A 278 4.96 25.22 -0.78
C PRO A 278 4.37 26.60 -1.12
N SER A 279 5.22 27.61 -1.28
CA SER A 279 4.77 28.99 -1.52
C SER A 279 3.96 29.13 -2.80
N LYS A 280 4.29 28.36 -3.84
CA LYS A 280 3.55 28.33 -5.11
C LYS A 280 2.12 27.82 -4.93
N ILE A 281 1.93 26.78 -4.13
CA ILE A 281 0.60 26.23 -3.81
C ILE A 281 -0.20 27.24 -3.00
N TRP A 282 0.42 27.90 -2.03
CA TRP A 282 -0.22 28.97 -1.26
C TRP A 282 -0.72 30.12 -2.15
N GLN A 283 0.12 30.60 -3.07
CA GLN A 283 -0.23 31.67 -4.00
C GLN A 283 -1.39 31.27 -4.91
N GLN A 284 -1.30 30.10 -5.57
CA GLN A 284 -2.37 29.58 -6.42
C GLN A 284 -3.70 29.44 -5.66
N PHE A 285 -3.63 28.92 -4.43
CA PHE A 285 -4.78 28.78 -3.57
C PHE A 285 -5.42 30.11 -3.21
N ARG A 286 -4.64 31.12 -2.80
CA ARG A 286 -5.19 32.43 -2.46
C ARG A 286 -5.73 33.21 -3.65
N SER A 287 -5.21 32.96 -4.85
CA SER A 287 -5.73 33.52 -6.10
C SER A 287 -6.99 32.82 -6.62
N THR A 288 -7.40 31.70 -6.01
CA THR A 288 -8.58 30.97 -6.45
C THR A 288 -9.86 31.72 -6.06
N PRO A 289 -10.71 32.14 -7.01
CA PRO A 289 -11.92 32.85 -6.66
C PRO A 289 -12.95 31.90 -6.04
N ASN A 290 -13.63 32.34 -4.97
CA ASN A 290 -14.81 31.69 -4.39
C ASN A 290 -14.62 30.23 -3.92
N PHE A 291 -13.42 29.82 -3.48
CA PHE A 291 -13.17 28.48 -2.94
C PHE A 291 -14.11 28.15 -1.76
N ASN A 292 -14.84 27.04 -1.86
CA ASN A 292 -15.90 26.69 -0.91
C ASN A 292 -16.10 25.17 -0.73
N ASN A 293 -17.16 24.78 -0.02
CA ASN A 293 -17.49 23.38 0.28
C ASN A 293 -17.70 22.50 -0.97
N ILE A 294 -18.19 23.07 -2.07
CA ILE A 294 -18.43 22.34 -3.33
C ILE A 294 -17.10 21.82 -3.88
N ASP A 295 -16.04 22.62 -3.82
CA ASP A 295 -14.72 22.24 -4.30
C ASP A 295 -14.16 21.05 -3.52
N ILE A 296 -14.36 21.05 -2.20
CA ILE A 296 -14.00 19.94 -1.31
C ILE A 296 -14.85 18.69 -1.62
N GLN A 297 -16.15 18.83 -1.86
CA GLN A 297 -17.01 17.70 -2.21
C GLN A 297 -16.63 17.07 -3.54
N ILE A 298 -16.27 17.88 -4.54
CA ILE A 298 -15.79 17.39 -5.83
C ILE A 298 -14.43 16.69 -5.66
N ALA A 299 -13.51 17.28 -4.90
CA ALA A 299 -12.24 16.64 -4.56
C ALA A 299 -12.45 15.32 -3.80
N HIS A 300 -13.45 15.24 -2.93
CA HIS A 300 -13.83 14.01 -2.23
C HIS A 300 -14.27 12.91 -3.19
N LYS A 301 -15.17 13.22 -4.12
CA LYS A 301 -15.62 12.26 -5.15
C LYS A 301 -14.45 11.82 -6.03
N MET A 302 -13.58 12.74 -6.42
CA MET A 302 -12.42 12.44 -7.26
C MET A 302 -11.41 11.55 -6.54
N THR A 303 -11.01 11.90 -5.32
CA THR A 303 -10.08 11.10 -4.51
C THR A 303 -10.60 9.70 -4.25
N MET A 304 -11.90 9.55 -3.96
CA MET A 304 -12.56 8.25 -3.85
C MET A 304 -12.53 7.47 -5.16
N LYS A 305 -12.84 8.09 -6.30
CA LYS A 305 -12.85 7.42 -7.60
C LYS A 305 -11.47 6.91 -8.01
N VAL A 306 -10.44 7.74 -7.88
CA VAL A 306 -9.11 7.44 -8.46
C VAL A 306 -8.23 6.66 -7.48
N SER A 307 -8.31 6.95 -6.18
CA SER A 307 -7.40 6.36 -5.19
C SER A 307 -8.09 5.44 -4.17
N ASN A 308 -9.43 5.37 -4.21
CA ASN A 308 -10.26 4.69 -3.21
C ASN A 308 -9.96 5.17 -1.78
N LEU A 309 -9.77 6.49 -1.63
CA LEU A 309 -9.42 7.15 -0.38
C LEU A 309 -10.22 8.45 -0.26
N MET A 310 -10.90 8.64 0.88
CA MET A 310 -11.69 9.84 1.13
C MET A 310 -10.76 11.03 1.33
N TYR A 311 -11.14 12.20 0.80
CA TYR A 311 -10.36 13.44 0.93
C TYR A 311 -9.97 13.75 2.39
N MET A 312 -10.86 13.55 3.36
CA MET A 312 -10.58 13.73 4.79
C MET A 312 -9.40 12.88 5.32
N TYR A 313 -9.05 11.78 4.62
CA TYR A 313 -7.94 10.90 5.00
C TYR A 313 -6.60 11.35 4.44
N LEU A 314 -6.55 12.37 3.57
CA LEU A 314 -5.29 12.98 3.13
C LEU A 314 -4.50 13.54 4.32
N ARG A 315 -5.17 14.05 5.35
CA ARG A 315 -4.52 14.44 6.63
C ARG A 315 -3.78 13.29 7.31
N LYS A 316 -4.28 12.06 7.20
CA LYS A 316 -3.59 10.89 7.76
C LYS A 316 -2.38 10.52 6.91
N LEU A 317 -2.51 10.62 5.59
CA LEU A 317 -1.41 10.40 4.68
C LEU A 317 -0.28 11.41 4.96
N TYR A 318 -0.63 12.69 5.02
CA TYR A 318 0.23 13.79 5.45
C TYR A 318 0.98 13.47 6.75
N TYR A 319 0.24 13.13 7.81
CA TYR A 319 0.84 12.83 9.11
C TYR A 319 1.87 11.69 9.05
N ASN A 320 1.55 10.62 8.31
CA ASN A 320 2.44 9.48 8.16
C ASN A 320 3.72 9.84 7.39
N ILE A 321 3.62 10.73 6.38
CA ILE A 321 4.78 11.26 5.65
C ILE A 321 5.65 12.07 6.60
N MET A 322 5.07 13.00 7.36
CA MET A 322 5.80 13.82 8.33
C MET A 322 6.55 12.95 9.35
N CYS A 323 5.92 11.89 9.87
CA CYS A 323 6.53 10.96 10.83
C CYS A 323 7.73 10.14 10.28
N ARG A 324 8.09 10.27 8.99
CA ARG A 324 9.30 9.64 8.44
C ARG A 324 10.58 10.40 8.77
N VAL A 325 10.47 11.70 9.01
CA VAL A 325 11.62 12.57 9.29
C VAL A 325 11.44 13.30 10.61
N MET A 326 10.24 13.83 10.85
CA MET A 326 9.93 14.59 12.05
C MET A 326 9.76 13.71 13.28
N LYS A 327 10.07 14.26 14.46
CA LYS A 327 9.69 13.69 15.75
C LYS A 327 8.16 13.69 15.87
N GLN A 328 7.64 12.74 16.65
CA GLN A 328 6.19 12.57 16.79
C GLN A 328 5.47 13.85 17.23
N HIS A 329 6.06 14.62 18.15
CA HIS A 329 5.43 15.84 18.64
C HIS A 329 5.46 16.98 17.60
N GLU A 330 6.49 17.06 16.76
CA GLU A 330 6.57 18.01 15.63
C GLU A 330 5.45 17.68 14.61
N ALA A 331 5.30 16.40 14.25
CA ALA A 331 4.22 15.94 13.38
C ALA A 331 2.82 16.14 14.02
N ASP A 332 2.69 15.95 15.34
CA ASP A 332 1.44 16.19 16.07
C ASP A 332 1.07 17.69 16.10
N ILE A 333 2.04 18.61 16.14
CA ILE A 333 1.79 20.05 16.06
C ILE A 333 1.19 20.39 14.69
N LEU A 334 1.83 19.96 13.59
CA LEU A 334 1.34 20.21 12.22
C LEU A 334 -0.01 19.53 11.97
N ALA A 335 -0.24 18.36 12.57
CA ALA A 335 -1.52 17.67 12.51
C ALA A 335 -2.53 18.13 13.58
N GLY A 336 -2.29 19.26 14.26
CA GLY A 336 -3.26 19.87 15.19
C GLY A 336 -3.68 18.97 16.37
N ARG A 337 -2.74 18.17 16.86
CA ARG A 337 -2.89 17.21 17.99
C ARG A 337 -2.11 17.62 19.23
N ALA A 338 -1.28 18.66 19.16
CA ALA A 338 -0.39 19.08 20.24
C ALA A 338 -1.03 20.04 21.27
N LYS A 339 -0.45 20.04 22.47
CA LYS A 339 -0.76 21.01 23.55
C LYS A 339 -0.27 22.43 23.16
N THR A 340 -0.99 23.45 23.62
CA THR A 340 -0.79 24.87 23.23
C THR A 340 0.63 25.37 23.46
N VAL A 341 1.24 25.05 24.61
CA VAL A 341 2.60 25.52 24.97
C VAL A 341 3.66 24.99 24.01
N ALA A 342 3.55 23.71 23.64
CA ALA A 342 4.49 23.11 22.69
C ALA A 342 4.38 23.79 21.32
N ALA A 343 3.17 24.01 20.81
CA ALA A 343 2.99 24.67 19.52
C ALA A 343 3.57 26.10 19.51
N GLN A 344 3.38 26.88 20.58
CA GLN A 344 3.92 28.23 20.70
C GLN A 344 5.47 28.25 20.70
N HIS A 345 6.11 27.30 21.38
CA HIS A 345 7.58 27.19 21.37
C HIS A 345 8.11 26.98 19.93
N TYR A 346 7.50 26.06 19.18
CA TYR A 346 7.91 25.76 17.80
C TYR A 346 7.72 26.95 16.86
N ILE A 347 6.60 27.66 17.00
CA ILE A 347 6.32 28.90 16.25
C ILE A 347 7.40 29.95 16.47
N LEU A 348 7.95 30.04 17.68
CA LEU A 348 8.90 31.08 18.05
C LEU A 348 10.35 30.74 17.69
N TYR A 349 10.75 29.47 17.76
CA TYR A 349 12.18 29.11 17.77
C TYR A 349 12.61 28.03 16.77
N GLU A 350 11.69 27.24 16.20
CA GLU A 350 12.07 26.06 15.40
C GLU A 350 11.46 26.04 13.99
N LEU A 351 10.90 27.14 13.51
CA LEU A 351 10.21 27.17 12.21
C LEU A 351 11.13 26.84 11.02
N ASP A 352 12.39 27.30 11.01
CA ASP A 352 13.31 27.01 9.90
C ASP A 352 13.62 25.52 9.79
N LYS A 353 14.08 24.92 10.89
CA LYS A 353 14.31 23.48 11.00
C LYS A 353 13.06 22.68 10.65
N LEU A 354 11.88 23.10 11.11
CA LEU A 354 10.63 22.40 10.82
C LEU A 354 10.26 22.44 9.33
N THR A 355 10.56 23.54 8.62
CA THR A 355 10.38 23.59 7.16
C THR A 355 11.38 22.71 6.41
N GLU A 356 12.62 22.59 6.88
CA GLU A 356 13.60 21.66 6.30
C GLU A 356 13.17 20.19 6.50
N ASP A 357 12.73 19.83 7.72
CA ASP A 357 12.22 18.50 8.03
C ASP A 357 10.98 18.16 7.19
N TYR A 358 10.12 19.15 6.96
CA TYR A 358 8.96 19.02 6.07
C TYR A 358 9.39 18.67 4.65
N MET A 359 10.37 19.40 4.09
CA MET A 359 10.88 19.14 2.74
C MET A 359 11.46 17.73 2.63
N ARG A 360 12.33 17.36 3.57
CA ARG A 360 12.95 16.02 3.62
C ARG A 360 11.92 14.90 3.75
N ALA A 361 10.82 15.14 4.47
CA ALA A 361 9.74 14.17 4.60
C ALA A 361 9.07 13.86 3.25
N TRP A 362 8.85 14.87 2.41
CA TRP A 362 8.31 14.68 1.06
C TRP A 362 9.32 14.10 0.08
N GLU A 363 10.59 14.47 0.18
CA GLU A 363 11.68 13.91 -0.62
C GLU A 363 11.83 12.40 -0.41
N THR A 364 11.53 11.90 0.79
CA THR A 364 11.53 10.46 1.10
C THR A 364 10.61 9.66 0.15
N PHE A 365 9.54 10.29 -0.35
CA PHE A 365 8.59 9.71 -1.29
C PHE A 365 8.77 10.24 -2.73
N LYS A 366 9.94 10.85 -3.02
CA LYS A 366 10.31 11.41 -4.34
C LYS A 366 9.29 12.43 -4.87
N VAL A 367 8.59 13.12 -3.97
CA VAL A 367 7.62 14.16 -4.36
C VAL A 367 8.36 15.48 -4.50
N ASN A 368 8.34 16.05 -5.71
CA ASN A 368 8.78 17.42 -5.93
C ASN A 368 7.68 18.40 -5.51
N ILE A 369 7.82 18.98 -4.32
CA ILE A 369 6.81 19.90 -3.76
C ILE A 369 6.86 21.31 -4.36
N PHE A 370 7.84 21.61 -5.22
CA PHE A 370 7.97 22.92 -5.88
C PHE A 370 7.26 22.99 -7.24
N GLN A 371 6.73 21.87 -7.74
CA GLN A 371 5.95 21.79 -8.98
C GLN A 371 4.47 22.14 -8.76
#